data_AF-A0A6I9NNX8-F1
#
_entry.id   AF-A0A6I9NNX8-F1
#
_cell.length_a   1.000
_cell.length_b   1.000
_cell.length_c   1.000
_cell.angle_alpha   90.00
_cell.angle_beta   90.00
_cell.angle_gamma   90.00
#
_symmetry.space_group_name_H-M   'P 1'
#
loop_
_entity.id
_entity.type
_entity.pdbx_description
1 polymer ?
#
loop_
_entity_poly.entity_id
_entity_poly.type
_entity_poly.pdbx_seq_one_letter_code
_entity_poly.pdbx_strand_id
1 'polypeptide(L)'
;MTECLCVDVQSLGVWRQLYTKHLPQSSLLLNHLGKSWKVLPPKLRNNLEETIQSFRVTNEEMKDTVECQELQECNNLCQNLQVKMRGRGFPWSKMFMVLLVFAAGFIAQDIRSHGSFAESTTALHLRNSGVTAVSQQALSKIKVYSSQGFSWLETNTPHYYSECARVLGPLMDQGMEKTKTAAMFISENTTQFILWVKEKTPQAIDWVITNTPDSVFTALAYLKELLLSLHQNYILPALAFISELLQRAWTNLQESCKSVT
;
A
#
# COMPACT_ATOMS: atom_id res chain seq x y z
N MET A 1 27.83 -10.36 -12.44
CA MET A 1 26.60 -10.87 -13.08
C MET A 1 25.35 -10.64 -12.22
N THR A 2 25.41 -10.92 -10.91
CA THR A 2 24.33 -10.60 -9.96
C THR A 2 24.05 -9.09 -9.81
N GLU A 3 25.07 -8.23 -9.91
CA GLU A 3 24.88 -6.77 -9.93
C GLU A 3 24.10 -6.28 -11.16
N CYS A 4 24.32 -6.87 -12.35
CA CYS A 4 23.56 -6.51 -13.56
C CYS A 4 22.08 -6.87 -13.45
N LEU A 5 21.75 -8.01 -12.80
CA LEU A 5 20.37 -8.41 -12.53
C LEU A 5 19.65 -7.46 -11.56
N CYS A 6 20.37 -6.84 -10.61
CA CYS A 6 19.81 -5.85 -9.70
C CYS A 6 19.52 -4.50 -10.37
N VAL A 7 20.21 -4.19 -11.47
CA VAL A 7 20.18 -2.88 -12.11
C VAL A 7 19.23 -2.84 -13.32
N ASP A 8 19.05 -3.95 -14.05
CA ASP A 8 18.31 -3.92 -15.32
C ASP A 8 17.31 -5.08 -15.50
N VAL A 9 16.04 -4.72 -15.70
CA VAL A 9 14.93 -5.64 -16.04
C VAL A 9 15.16 -6.36 -17.37
N GLN A 10 15.86 -5.74 -18.33
CA GLN A 10 16.11 -6.34 -19.64
C GLN A 10 17.02 -7.58 -19.53
N SER A 11 17.92 -7.60 -18.54
CA SER A 11 18.79 -8.74 -18.28
C SER A 11 18.03 -10.02 -17.89
N LEU A 12 16.87 -9.89 -17.24
CA LEU A 12 15.97 -11.01 -16.92
C LEU A 12 15.33 -11.60 -18.18
N GLY A 13 15.04 -10.78 -19.19
CA GLY A 13 14.52 -11.21 -20.49
C GLY A 13 15.54 -12.03 -21.27
N VAL A 14 16.80 -11.56 -21.29
CA VAL A 14 17.92 -12.29 -21.92
C VAL A 14 18.19 -13.60 -21.20
N TRP A 15 18.12 -13.62 -19.87
CA TRP A 15 18.27 -14.84 -19.09
C TRP A 15 17.18 -15.87 -19.40
N ARG A 16 15.92 -15.43 -19.62
CA ARG A 16 14.83 -16.32 -20.09
C ARG A 16 15.15 -17.02 -21.41
N GLN A 17 15.75 -16.31 -22.35
CA GLN A 17 16.10 -16.86 -23.66
C GLN A 17 17.29 -17.83 -23.61
N LEU A 18 18.22 -17.62 -22.67
CA LEU A 18 19.44 -18.42 -22.52
C LEU A 18 19.28 -19.61 -21.58
N TYR A 19 18.18 -19.68 -20.83
CA TYR A 19 17.95 -20.66 -19.78
C TYR A 19 18.10 -22.11 -20.25
N THR A 20 17.46 -22.47 -21.36
CA THR A 20 17.47 -23.83 -21.91
C THR A 20 18.84 -24.25 -22.43
N LYS A 21 19.70 -23.29 -22.81
CA LYS A 21 21.07 -23.52 -23.29
C LYS A 21 22.10 -23.57 -22.17
N HIS A 22 21.77 -23.04 -21.00
CA HIS A 22 22.69 -22.82 -19.88
C HIS A 22 22.04 -23.19 -18.54
N LEU A 23 21.49 -24.41 -18.46
CA LEU A 23 20.90 -24.98 -17.24
C LEU A 23 21.89 -25.03 -16.05
N PRO A 24 23.14 -25.50 -16.19
CA PRO A 24 24.04 -25.62 -15.03
C PRO A 24 24.50 -24.26 -14.51
N GLN A 25 24.64 -23.25 -15.38
CA GLN A 25 24.92 -21.88 -14.95
C GLN A 25 23.68 -21.24 -14.27
N SER A 26 22.49 -21.57 -14.77
CA SER A 26 21.23 -21.07 -14.21
C SER A 26 20.95 -21.67 -12.82
N SER A 27 21.25 -22.95 -12.58
CA SER A 27 21.08 -23.57 -11.26
C SER A 27 21.94 -22.88 -10.20
N LEU A 28 23.20 -22.56 -10.53
CA LEU A 28 24.11 -21.86 -9.63
C LEU A 28 23.60 -20.46 -9.29
N LEU A 29 23.06 -19.74 -10.28
CA LEU A 29 22.49 -18.41 -10.10
C LEU A 29 21.19 -18.44 -9.28
N LEU A 30 20.30 -19.40 -9.53
CA LEU A 30 19.07 -19.62 -8.75
C LEU A 30 19.39 -19.94 -7.28
N ASN A 31 20.40 -20.77 -7.03
CA ASN A 31 20.86 -21.08 -5.68
C ASN A 31 21.37 -19.83 -4.95
N HIS A 32 22.17 -19.01 -5.63
CA HIS A 32 22.68 -17.74 -5.06
C HIS A 32 21.54 -16.75 -4.74
N LEU A 33 20.58 -16.59 -5.65
CA LEU A 33 19.38 -15.76 -5.43
C LEU A 33 18.54 -16.28 -4.26
N GLY A 34 18.43 -17.61 -4.12
CA GLY A 34 17.71 -18.24 -3.02
C GLY A 34 18.36 -18.00 -1.66
N LYS A 35 19.69 -17.96 -1.59
CA LYS A 35 20.43 -17.61 -0.37
C LYS A 35 20.33 -16.12 -0.04
N SER A 36 20.35 -15.26 -1.06
CA SER A 36 20.35 -13.80 -0.91
C SER A 36 18.94 -13.17 -0.85
N TRP A 37 17.87 -13.97 -0.83
CA TRP A 37 16.48 -13.52 -0.97
C TRP A 37 16.09 -12.35 -0.06
N LYS A 38 16.51 -12.37 1.22
CA LYS A 38 16.19 -11.33 2.22
C LYS A 38 16.88 -9.99 1.96
N VAL A 39 17.99 -9.98 1.23
CA VAL A 39 18.80 -8.79 0.94
C VAL A 39 18.40 -8.16 -0.39
N LEU A 40 17.73 -8.91 -1.28
CA LEU A 40 17.35 -8.41 -2.62
C LEU A 40 16.36 -7.24 -2.54
N PRO A 41 16.46 -6.24 -3.43
CA PRO A 41 15.50 -5.13 -3.52
C PRO A 41 14.07 -5.63 -3.79
N PRO A 42 13.02 -5.01 -3.23
CA PRO A 42 11.63 -5.44 -3.42
C PRO A 42 11.18 -5.38 -4.89
N LYS A 43 11.62 -4.37 -5.64
CA LYS A 43 11.34 -4.26 -7.09
C LYS A 43 11.89 -5.47 -7.86
N LEU A 44 13.09 -5.93 -7.52
CA LEU A 44 13.71 -7.09 -8.12
C LEU A 44 12.97 -8.38 -7.76
N ARG A 45 12.52 -8.53 -6.50
CA ARG A 45 11.77 -9.72 -6.06
C ARG A 45 10.49 -9.92 -6.89
N ASN A 46 9.76 -8.85 -7.19
CA ASN A 46 8.56 -8.91 -8.01
C ASN A 46 8.87 -9.34 -9.45
N ASN A 47 9.89 -8.76 -10.07
CA ASN A 47 10.28 -9.12 -11.44
C ASN A 47 10.83 -10.56 -11.51
N LEU A 48 11.54 -11.00 -10.47
CA LEU A 48 12.05 -12.35 -10.38
C LEU A 48 10.93 -13.39 -10.26
N GLU A 49 9.81 -13.06 -9.59
CA GLU A 49 8.65 -13.95 -9.48
C GLU A 49 8.10 -14.34 -10.86
N GLU A 50 7.96 -13.37 -11.77
CA GLU A 50 7.57 -13.65 -13.15
C GLU A 50 8.62 -14.52 -13.85
N THR A 51 9.91 -14.25 -13.67
CA THR A 51 10.99 -15.02 -14.31
C THR A 51 11.01 -16.47 -13.84
N ILE A 52 10.86 -16.72 -12.54
CA ILE A 52 10.79 -18.07 -11.97
C ILE A 52 9.54 -18.82 -12.46
N GLN A 53 8.40 -18.13 -12.63
CA GLN A 53 7.22 -18.76 -13.23
C GLN A 53 7.47 -19.21 -14.67
N SER A 54 8.14 -18.37 -15.47
CA SER A 54 8.54 -18.73 -16.83
C SER A 54 9.42 -19.97 -16.84
N PHE A 55 10.44 -20.05 -15.98
CA PHE A 55 11.32 -21.22 -15.88
C PHE A 55 10.58 -22.47 -15.46
N ARG A 56 9.58 -22.36 -14.58
CA ARG A 56 8.77 -23.52 -14.17
C ARG A 56 7.99 -24.10 -15.34
N VAL A 57 7.36 -23.24 -16.15
CA VAL A 57 6.63 -23.69 -17.35
C VAL A 57 7.59 -24.36 -18.32
N THR A 58 8.73 -23.72 -18.61
CA THR A 58 9.77 -24.29 -19.49
C THR A 58 10.33 -25.61 -18.97
N ASN A 59 10.47 -25.78 -17.64
CA ASN A 59 10.94 -27.02 -17.05
C ASN A 59 9.91 -28.15 -17.16
N GLU A 60 8.62 -27.86 -16.99
CA GLU A 60 7.57 -28.87 -17.19
C GLU A 60 7.46 -29.28 -18.67
N GLU A 61 7.57 -28.33 -19.61
CA GLU A 61 7.59 -28.63 -21.06
C GLU A 61 8.82 -29.47 -21.46
N MET A 62 10.00 -29.16 -20.90
CA MET A 62 11.23 -29.91 -21.20
C MET A 62 11.31 -31.25 -20.48
N LYS A 63 10.55 -31.46 -19.40
CA LYS A 63 10.54 -32.71 -18.63
C LYS A 63 10.17 -33.92 -19.49
N ASP A 64 9.25 -33.72 -20.43
CA ASP A 64 8.80 -34.77 -21.35
C ASP A 64 9.79 -35.01 -22.51
N THR A 65 10.74 -34.09 -22.74
CA THR A 65 11.64 -34.10 -23.91
C THR A 65 13.09 -34.42 -23.53
N VAL A 66 13.52 -34.05 -22.32
CA VAL A 66 14.90 -34.16 -21.85
C VAL A 66 14.92 -34.53 -20.37
N GLU A 67 15.13 -35.81 -20.06
CA GLU A 67 15.49 -36.23 -18.70
C GLU A 67 16.98 -35.91 -18.44
N CYS A 68 17.25 -34.73 -17.89
CA CYS A 68 18.57 -34.33 -17.44
C CYS A 68 18.56 -34.02 -15.93
N GLN A 69 19.56 -34.52 -15.20
CA GLN A 69 19.74 -34.25 -13.77
C GLN A 69 19.83 -32.74 -13.47
N GLU A 70 20.41 -31.97 -14.38
CA GLU A 70 20.52 -30.50 -14.28
C GLU A 70 19.16 -29.80 -14.39
N LEU A 71 18.23 -30.35 -15.18
CA LEU A 71 16.86 -29.84 -15.29
C LEU A 71 16.10 -30.03 -13.97
N GLN A 72 16.27 -31.17 -13.33
CA GLN A 72 15.63 -31.49 -12.06
C GLN A 72 16.17 -30.62 -10.92
N GLU A 73 17.48 -30.35 -10.89
CA GLU A 73 18.09 -29.43 -9.93
C GLU A 73 17.54 -28.00 -10.10
N CYS A 74 17.49 -27.52 -11.34
CA CYS A 74 16.89 -26.24 -11.69
C CYS A 74 15.42 -26.15 -11.28
N ASN A 75 14.62 -27.19 -11.52
CA ASN A 75 13.20 -27.22 -11.15
C ASN A 75 13.02 -27.15 -9.63
N ASN A 76 13.79 -27.92 -8.86
CA ASN A 76 13.76 -27.89 -7.40
C ASN A 76 14.14 -26.50 -6.84
N LEU A 77 15.15 -25.85 -7.43
CA LEU A 77 15.56 -24.51 -7.03
C LEU A 77 14.47 -23.46 -7.32
N CYS A 78 13.81 -23.55 -8.48
CA CYS A 78 12.67 -22.70 -8.83
C CYS A 78 11.50 -22.87 -7.85
N GLN A 79 11.16 -24.11 -7.47
CA GLN A 79 10.10 -24.37 -6.49
C GLN A 79 10.43 -23.79 -5.11
N ASN A 80 11.67 -23.96 -4.64
CA ASN A 80 12.11 -23.40 -3.37
C ASN A 80 12.04 -21.86 -3.35
N LEU A 81 12.46 -21.21 -4.45
CA LEU A 81 12.33 -19.76 -4.61
C LEU A 81 10.87 -19.32 -4.59
N GLN A 82 9.98 -20.05 -5.27
CA GLN A 82 8.55 -19.73 -5.33
C GLN A 82 7.89 -19.80 -3.95
N VAL A 83 8.27 -20.77 -3.11
CA VAL A 83 7.81 -20.82 -1.71
C VAL A 83 8.32 -19.62 -0.92
N LYS A 84 9.58 -19.22 -1.10
CA LYS A 84 10.15 -18.01 -0.47
C LYS A 84 9.51 -16.70 -0.95
N MET A 85 9.06 -16.64 -2.21
CA MET A 85 8.32 -15.52 -2.78
C MET A 85 6.92 -15.42 -2.19
N ARG A 86 6.21 -16.55 -2.13
CA ARG A 86 4.85 -16.65 -1.57
C ARG A 86 4.82 -16.53 -0.05
N GLY A 87 5.97 -16.62 0.61
CA GLY A 87 6.17 -16.34 2.03
C GLY A 87 5.94 -14.88 2.43
N ARG A 88 4.90 -14.22 1.92
CA ARG A 88 4.25 -13.11 2.63
C ARG A 88 3.81 -13.70 3.96
N GLY A 89 4.54 -13.40 5.04
CA GLY A 89 4.33 -13.99 6.35
C GLY A 89 2.85 -14.03 6.71
N PHE A 90 2.38 -15.16 7.24
CA PHE A 90 1.02 -15.27 7.76
C PHE A 90 0.77 -14.09 8.70
N PRO A 91 -0.37 -13.39 8.60
CA PRO A 91 -0.59 -12.09 9.25
C PRO A 91 -0.87 -12.26 10.75
N TRP A 92 0.06 -12.88 11.47
CA TRP A 92 0.00 -13.17 12.90
C TRP A 92 -0.30 -11.93 13.73
N SER A 93 0.29 -10.79 13.38
CA SER A 93 0.02 -9.53 14.07
C SER A 93 -1.42 -9.07 13.91
N LYS A 94 -2.01 -9.21 12.72
CA LYS A 94 -3.41 -8.88 12.44
C LYS A 94 -4.36 -9.84 13.16
N MET A 95 -4.07 -11.14 13.14
CA MET A 95 -4.86 -12.15 13.85
C MET A 95 -4.82 -11.93 15.36
N PHE A 96 -3.66 -11.63 15.93
CA PHE A 96 -3.52 -11.29 17.35
C PHE A 96 -4.30 -10.01 17.71
N MET A 97 -4.27 -8.99 16.85
CA MET A 97 -5.06 -7.77 17.04
C MET A 97 -6.56 -8.07 17.06
N VAL A 98 -7.05 -8.86 16.11
CA VAL A 98 -8.46 -9.28 16.06
C VAL A 98 -8.84 -10.05 17.31
N LEU A 99 -8.00 -11.00 17.76
CA LEU A 99 -8.21 -11.75 19.00
C LEU A 99 -8.33 -10.83 20.21
N LEU A 100 -7.44 -9.83 20.34
CA LEU A 100 -7.48 -8.86 21.44
C LEU A 100 -8.77 -8.03 21.42
N VAL A 101 -9.23 -7.59 20.25
CA VAL A 101 -10.48 -6.83 20.11
C VAL A 101 -11.68 -7.68 20.57
N PHE A 102 -11.74 -8.94 20.15
CA PHE A 102 -12.80 -9.86 20.59
C PHE A 102 -12.73 -10.14 22.09
N ALA A 103 -11.54 -10.39 22.64
CA ALA A 103 -11.36 -10.61 24.07
C ALA A 103 -11.78 -9.38 24.89
N ALA A 104 -11.33 -8.18 24.49
CA ALA A 104 -11.72 -6.94 25.15
C ALA A 104 -13.23 -6.68 25.06
N GLY A 105 -13.84 -6.93 23.90
CA GLY A 105 -15.29 -6.82 23.71
C GLY A 105 -16.07 -7.80 24.59
N PHE A 106 -15.63 -9.05 24.68
CA PHE A 106 -16.25 -10.06 25.55
C PHE A 106 -16.16 -9.65 27.03
N ILE A 107 -14.99 -9.20 27.48
CA ILE A 107 -14.78 -8.73 28.85
C ILE A 107 -15.67 -7.51 29.14
N ALA A 108 -15.73 -6.54 28.22
CA ALA A 108 -16.56 -5.34 28.38
C ALA A 108 -18.05 -5.68 28.44
N GLN A 109 -18.52 -6.61 27.62
CA GLN A 109 -19.89 -7.09 27.64
C GLN A 109 -20.20 -7.84 28.94
N ASP A 110 -19.29 -8.71 29.41
CA ASP A 110 -19.45 -9.47 30.66
C ASP A 110 -19.54 -8.53 31.88
N ILE A 111 -18.70 -7.49 31.94
CA ILE A 111 -18.76 -6.45 32.98
C ILE A 111 -20.08 -5.68 32.89
N ARG A 112 -20.52 -5.31 31.68
CA ARG A 112 -21.78 -4.58 31.49
C ARG A 112 -23.00 -5.40 31.91
N SER A 113 -22.98 -6.72 31.66
CA SER A 113 -24.05 -7.63 32.04
C SER A 113 -24.13 -7.89 33.55
N HIS A 114 -22.99 -7.90 34.26
CA HIS A 114 -22.93 -8.17 35.70
C HIS A 114 -22.80 -6.91 36.56
N GLY A 115 -22.73 -5.71 35.97
CA GLY A 115 -22.69 -4.42 36.66
C GLY A 115 -21.36 -4.06 37.32
N SER A 116 -20.51 -5.03 37.68
CA SER A 116 -19.19 -4.81 38.27
C SER A 116 -18.15 -5.82 37.78
N PHE A 117 -16.89 -5.40 37.72
CA PHE A 117 -15.78 -6.29 37.39
C PHE A 117 -15.61 -7.40 38.45
N ALA A 118 -15.89 -7.13 39.73
CA ALA A 118 -15.71 -8.11 40.79
C ALA A 118 -16.72 -9.27 40.73
N GLU A 119 -17.87 -9.06 40.08
CA GLU A 119 -18.97 -10.02 39.97
C GLU A 119 -19.04 -10.70 38.58
N SER A 120 -18.11 -10.37 37.69
CA SER A 120 -18.08 -10.91 36.33
C SER A 120 -17.48 -12.31 36.28
N THR A 121 -17.93 -13.11 35.30
CA THR A 121 -17.43 -14.49 35.09
C THR A 121 -15.94 -14.47 34.74
N THR A 122 -15.50 -13.43 34.02
CA THR A 122 -14.10 -13.20 33.68
C THR A 122 -13.23 -13.03 34.93
N ALA A 123 -13.66 -12.21 35.91
CA ALA A 123 -12.88 -11.99 37.12
C ALA A 123 -12.81 -13.22 38.02
N LEU A 124 -13.89 -14.01 38.07
CA LEU A 124 -13.90 -15.30 38.78
C LEU A 124 -12.88 -16.27 38.17
N HIS A 125 -12.82 -16.39 36.84
CA HIS A 125 -11.82 -17.23 36.16
C HIS A 125 -10.38 -16.72 36.33
N LEU A 126 -10.16 -15.40 36.27
CA LEU A 126 -8.85 -14.79 36.53
C LEU A 126 -8.37 -15.03 37.97
N ARG A 127 -9.30 -15.01 38.93
CA ARG A 127 -9.00 -15.28 40.35
C ARG A 127 -8.68 -16.77 40.58
N ASN A 128 -9.46 -17.67 39.99
CA ASN A 128 -9.27 -19.11 40.15
C ASN A 128 -7.98 -19.62 39.48
N SER A 129 -7.50 -18.94 38.43
CA SER A 129 -6.23 -19.24 37.76
C SER A 129 -5.00 -18.62 38.44
N GLY A 130 -5.17 -17.84 39.52
CA GLY A 130 -4.07 -17.16 40.22
C GLY A 130 -3.44 -15.99 39.45
N VAL A 131 -3.92 -15.70 38.23
CA VAL A 131 -3.41 -14.64 37.35
C VAL A 131 -3.62 -13.26 37.97
N THR A 132 -4.68 -13.07 38.76
CA THR A 132 -4.92 -11.81 39.47
C THR A 132 -3.80 -11.47 40.45
N ALA A 133 -3.29 -12.44 41.22
CA ALA A 133 -2.23 -12.21 42.20
C ALA A 133 -0.90 -11.85 41.52
N VAL A 134 -0.55 -12.57 40.45
CA VAL A 134 0.66 -12.28 39.65
C VAL A 134 0.55 -10.92 38.96
N SER A 135 -0.62 -10.59 38.41
CA SER A 135 -0.89 -9.30 37.78
C SER A 135 -0.79 -8.15 38.78
N GLN A 136 -1.35 -8.30 39.98
CA GLN A 136 -1.23 -7.29 41.05
C GLN A 136 0.22 -7.08 41.49
N GLN A 137 1.01 -8.15 41.58
CA GLN A 137 2.43 -8.06 41.90
C GLN A 137 3.23 -7.39 40.77
N ALA A 138 2.91 -7.66 39.50
CA ALA A 138 3.54 -7.00 38.36
C ALA A 138 3.18 -5.50 38.32
N LEU A 139 1.91 -5.17 38.52
CA LEU A 139 1.41 -3.79 38.55
C LEU A 139 2.04 -2.99 39.69
N SER A 140 2.23 -3.58 40.87
CA SER A 140 2.88 -2.87 41.99
C SER A 140 4.35 -2.56 41.67
N LYS A 141 5.09 -3.51 41.06
CA LYS A 141 6.45 -3.28 40.58
C LYS A 141 6.51 -2.20 39.51
N ILE A 142 5.65 -2.26 38.49
CA ILE A 142 5.58 -1.27 37.43
C ILE A 142 5.30 0.13 38.01
N LYS A 143 4.39 0.24 38.97
CA LYS A 143 4.07 1.51 39.63
C LYS A 143 5.29 2.08 40.35
N VAL A 144 6.05 1.26 41.07
CA VAL A 144 7.27 1.67 41.77
C VAL A 144 8.34 2.13 40.78
N TYR A 145 8.65 1.33 39.75
CA TYR A 145 9.65 1.69 38.75
C TYR A 145 9.26 2.92 37.93
N SER A 146 7.97 3.07 37.61
CA SER A 146 7.45 4.24 36.90
C SER A 146 7.64 5.51 37.75
N SER A 147 7.24 5.47 39.03
CA SER A 147 7.43 6.59 39.96
C SER A 147 8.90 6.96 40.11
N GLN A 148 9.79 5.97 40.19
CA GLN A 148 11.23 6.19 40.28
C GLN A 148 11.81 6.77 38.99
N GLY A 149 11.34 6.30 37.83
CA GLY A 149 11.70 6.84 36.52
C GLY A 149 11.28 8.30 36.35
N PHE A 150 10.07 8.65 36.78
CA PHE A 150 9.59 10.04 36.76
C PHE A 150 10.40 10.95 37.68
N SER A 151 10.71 10.52 38.90
CA SER A 151 11.55 11.29 39.83
C SER A 151 12.98 11.48 39.31
N TRP A 152 13.55 10.44 38.70
CA TRP A 152 14.86 10.54 38.02
C TRP A 152 14.80 11.49 36.83
N LEU A 153 13.74 11.42 36.02
CA LEU A 153 13.53 12.29 34.87
C LEU A 153 13.40 13.74 35.32
N GLU A 154 12.59 14.04 36.33
CA GLU A 154 12.45 15.40 36.89
C GLU A 154 13.79 15.97 37.35
N THR A 155 14.62 15.14 38.00
CA THR A 155 15.95 15.54 38.48
C THR A 155 16.95 15.78 37.33
N ASN A 156 16.86 15.00 36.24
CA ASN A 156 17.82 15.07 35.13
C ASN A 156 17.35 15.92 33.93
N THR A 157 16.04 16.19 33.81
CA THR A 157 15.43 16.98 32.74
C THR A 157 16.08 18.36 32.56
N PRO A 158 16.32 19.17 33.62
CA PRO A 158 16.86 20.51 33.43
C PRO A 158 18.25 20.50 32.77
N HIS A 159 19.08 19.48 33.01
CA HIS A 159 20.42 19.37 32.44
C HIS A 159 20.40 19.00 30.95
N TYR A 160 19.52 18.08 30.53
CA TYR A 160 19.42 17.68 29.12
C TYR A 160 18.61 18.68 28.29
N TYR A 161 17.62 19.34 28.90
CA TYR A 161 16.78 20.34 28.24
C TYR A 161 17.58 21.59 27.86
N SER A 162 18.48 22.07 28.73
CA SER A 162 19.31 23.25 28.42
C SER A 162 20.22 23.01 27.22
N GLU A 163 20.79 21.82 27.09
CA GLU A 163 21.67 21.48 25.96
C GLU A 163 20.89 21.31 24.66
N CYS A 164 19.73 20.65 24.70
CA CYS A 164 18.84 20.55 23.55
C CYS A 164 18.32 21.93 23.11
N ALA A 165 17.93 22.79 24.05
CA ALA A 165 17.47 24.16 23.77
C ALA A 165 18.60 25.00 23.14
N ARG A 166 19.84 24.84 23.61
CA ARG A 166 21.02 25.52 23.03
C ARG A 166 21.28 25.12 21.57
N VAL A 167 21.09 23.84 21.24
CA VAL A 167 21.32 23.33 19.87
C VAL A 167 20.15 23.62 18.94
N LEU A 168 18.91 23.46 19.42
CA LEU A 168 17.70 23.60 18.60
C LEU A 168 17.21 25.04 18.48
N GLY A 169 17.48 25.91 19.46
CA GLY A 169 17.14 27.33 19.43
C GLY A 169 17.55 28.04 18.13
N PRO A 170 18.83 28.03 17.73
CA PRO A 170 19.27 28.72 16.52
C PRO A 170 18.67 28.13 15.23
N LEU A 171 18.38 26.83 15.19
CA LEU A 171 17.71 26.21 14.04
C LEU A 171 16.26 26.67 13.92
N MET A 172 15.58 26.82 15.05
CA MET A 172 14.20 27.26 15.11
C MET A 172 14.09 28.75 14.73
N ASP A 173 15.00 29.59 15.22
CA ASP A 173 15.07 31.01 14.88
C ASP A 173 15.37 31.20 13.38
N GLN A 174 16.34 30.46 12.83
CA GLN A 174 16.63 30.49 11.39
C GLN A 174 15.44 30.01 10.55
N GLY A 175 14.77 28.93 10.98
CA GLY A 175 13.56 28.44 10.33
C GLY A 175 12.46 29.50 10.29
N MET A 176 12.22 30.16 11.43
CA MET A 176 11.21 31.20 11.55
C MET A 176 11.50 32.40 10.64
N GLU A 177 12.75 32.87 10.57
CA GLU A 177 13.12 33.97 9.68
C GLU A 177 12.97 33.59 8.20
N LYS A 178 13.37 32.38 7.81
CA LYS A 178 13.17 31.89 6.43
C LYS A 178 11.69 31.79 6.06
N THR A 179 10.85 31.33 6.99
CA THR A 179 9.40 31.28 6.79
C THR A 179 8.80 32.67 6.63
N LYS A 180 9.22 33.65 7.43
CA LYS A 180 8.78 35.06 7.27
C LYS A 180 9.18 35.63 5.92
N THR A 181 10.43 35.42 5.49
CA THR A 181 10.89 35.90 4.17
C THR A 181 10.10 35.25 3.02
N ALA A 182 9.88 33.94 3.08
CA ALA A 182 9.09 33.23 2.07
C ALA A 182 7.63 33.72 2.03
N ALA A 183 7.02 33.96 3.19
CA ALA A 183 5.66 34.49 3.28
C ALA A 183 5.55 35.89 2.65
N MET A 184 6.50 36.78 2.91
CA MET A 184 6.54 38.11 2.28
C MET A 184 6.68 38.00 0.75
N PHE A 185 7.61 37.17 0.27
CA PHE A 185 7.82 36.96 -1.18
C PHE A 185 6.59 36.37 -1.88
N ILE A 186 5.95 35.37 -1.27
CA ILE A 186 4.72 34.77 -1.80
C ILE A 186 3.61 35.82 -1.84
N SER A 187 3.43 36.59 -0.78
CA SER A 187 2.39 37.62 -0.71
C SER A 187 2.58 38.70 -1.79
N GLU A 188 3.81 39.15 -2.03
CA GLU A 188 4.12 40.15 -3.06
C GLU A 188 3.95 39.57 -4.49
N ASN A 189 4.38 38.34 -4.72
CA ASN A 189 4.20 37.69 -6.02
C ASN A 189 2.72 37.41 -6.32
N THR A 190 1.93 37.04 -5.30
CA THR A 190 0.49 36.80 -5.44
C THR A 190 -0.25 38.09 -5.79
N THR A 191 0.08 39.23 -5.19
CA THR A 191 -0.57 40.51 -5.55
C THR A 191 -0.24 40.95 -6.97
N GLN A 192 1.01 40.80 -7.40
CA GLN A 192 1.41 41.06 -8.79
C GLN A 192 0.70 40.14 -9.79
N PHE A 193 0.60 38.84 -9.48
CA PHE A 193 -0.11 37.89 -10.34
C PHE A 193 -1.61 38.21 -10.44
N ILE A 194 -2.25 38.54 -9.32
CA ILE A 194 -3.68 38.92 -9.31
C ILE A 194 -3.92 40.17 -10.16
N LEU A 195 -3.05 41.19 -10.05
CA LEU A 195 -3.16 42.40 -10.88
C LEU A 195 -2.96 42.09 -12.36
N TRP A 196 -1.96 41.28 -12.71
CA TRP A 196 -1.71 40.85 -14.08
C TRP A 196 -2.90 40.09 -14.68
N VAL A 197 -3.47 39.14 -13.93
CA VAL A 197 -4.67 38.40 -14.37
C VAL A 197 -5.84 39.36 -14.56
N LYS A 198 -6.09 40.25 -13.59
CA LYS A 198 -7.19 41.23 -13.67
C LYS A 198 -7.07 42.14 -14.90
N GLU A 199 -5.85 42.50 -15.31
CA GLU A 199 -5.62 43.35 -16.46
C GLU A 199 -5.63 42.59 -17.79
N LYS A 200 -5.05 41.37 -17.84
CA LYS A 200 -4.90 40.61 -19.09
C LYS A 200 -6.11 39.76 -19.46
N THR A 201 -6.89 39.29 -18.49
CA THR A 201 -8.12 38.55 -18.76
C THR A 201 -9.11 39.32 -19.64
N PRO A 202 -9.48 40.60 -19.38
CA PRO A 202 -10.40 41.31 -20.24
C PRO A 202 -9.82 41.57 -21.64
N GLN A 203 -8.51 41.82 -21.78
CA GLN A 203 -7.85 41.98 -23.08
C GLN A 203 -7.89 40.69 -23.90
N ALA A 204 -7.68 39.54 -23.26
CA ALA A 204 -7.78 38.24 -23.91
C ALA A 204 -9.22 37.93 -24.33
N ILE A 205 -10.21 38.24 -23.48
CA ILE A 205 -11.63 38.07 -23.80
C ILE A 205 -12.01 38.95 -25.01
N ASP A 206 -11.62 40.22 -25.01
CA ASP A 206 -11.94 41.17 -26.08
C ASP A 206 -11.25 40.80 -27.40
N TRP A 207 -10.00 40.32 -27.34
CA TRP A 207 -9.30 39.78 -28.50
C TRP A 207 -10.00 38.55 -29.07
N VAL A 208 -10.45 37.63 -28.21
CA VAL A 208 -11.19 36.43 -28.64
C VAL A 208 -12.52 36.82 -29.28
N ILE A 209 -13.27 37.75 -28.69
CA ILE A 209 -14.55 38.22 -29.23
C ILE A 209 -14.36 38.92 -30.57
N THR A 210 -13.32 39.76 -30.70
CA THR A 210 -13.07 40.53 -31.93
C THR A 210 -12.56 39.66 -33.09
N ASN A 211 -11.76 38.63 -32.80
CA ASN A 211 -11.18 37.76 -33.84
C ASN A 211 -12.04 36.53 -34.16
N THR A 212 -13.11 36.28 -33.40
CA THR A 212 -14.00 35.14 -33.61
C THR A 212 -15.31 35.62 -34.20
N PRO A 213 -15.66 35.26 -35.45
CA PRO A 213 -16.93 35.66 -36.04
C PRO A 213 -18.12 35.01 -35.33
N ASP A 214 -19.25 35.71 -35.23
CA ASP A 214 -20.49 35.27 -34.55
C ASP A 214 -21.02 33.91 -35.05
N SER A 215 -20.69 33.55 -36.30
CA SER A 215 -21.01 32.25 -36.88
C SER A 215 -20.35 31.08 -36.13
N VAL A 216 -19.16 31.28 -35.56
CA VAL A 216 -18.46 30.25 -34.78
C VAL A 216 -19.12 30.05 -33.42
N PHE A 217 -19.55 31.14 -32.76
CA PHE A 217 -20.32 31.03 -31.51
C PHE A 217 -21.68 30.35 -31.75
N THR A 218 -22.33 30.69 -32.86
CA THR A 218 -23.58 30.05 -33.29
C THR A 218 -23.37 28.56 -33.60
N ALA A 219 -22.30 28.21 -34.32
CA ALA A 219 -21.95 26.82 -34.60
C ALA A 219 -21.60 26.04 -33.34
N LEU A 220 -20.91 26.65 -32.37
CA LEU A 220 -20.61 26.05 -31.08
C LEU A 220 -21.88 25.79 -30.26
N ALA A 221 -22.83 26.73 -30.28
CA ALA A 221 -24.13 26.58 -29.64
C ALA A 221 -24.93 25.41 -30.26
N TYR A 222 -25.00 25.34 -31.59
CA TYR A 222 -25.64 24.22 -32.28
C TYR A 222 -24.93 22.88 -32.01
N LEU A 223 -23.60 22.85 -32.01
CA LEU A 223 -22.82 21.65 -31.73
C LEU A 223 -23.04 21.17 -30.29
N LYS A 224 -23.15 22.10 -29.33
CA LYS A 224 -23.53 21.79 -27.95
C LYS A 224 -24.93 21.19 -27.86
N GLU A 225 -25.93 21.78 -28.52
CA GLU A 225 -27.30 21.25 -28.55
C GLU A 225 -27.37 19.87 -29.22
N LEU A 226 -26.63 19.68 -30.31
CA LEU A 226 -26.52 18.39 -31.00
C LEU A 226 -25.91 17.33 -30.09
N LEU A 227 -24.82 17.63 -29.38
CA LEU A 227 -24.18 16.72 -28.44
C LEU A 227 -25.10 16.36 -27.27
N LEU A 228 -25.84 17.34 -26.74
CA LEU A 228 -26.83 17.10 -25.69
C LEU A 228 -27.97 16.19 -26.18
N SER A 229 -28.49 16.45 -27.38
CA SER A 229 -29.53 15.62 -28.00
C SER A 229 -29.03 14.20 -28.27
N LEU A 230 -27.80 14.06 -28.79
CA LEU A 230 -27.18 12.75 -29.04
C LEU A 230 -27.03 11.95 -27.74
N HIS A 231 -26.57 12.62 -26.69
CA HIS A 231 -26.40 12.00 -25.38
C HIS A 231 -27.74 11.54 -24.77
N GLN A 232 -28.75 12.41 -24.77
CA GLN A 232 -30.05 12.12 -24.15
C GLN A 232 -30.87 11.09 -24.95
N ASN A 233 -30.90 11.20 -26.28
CA ASN A 233 -31.81 10.39 -27.09
C ASN A 233 -31.21 9.06 -27.57
N TYR A 234 -29.88 8.93 -27.62
CA TYR A 234 -29.24 7.73 -28.17
C TYR A 234 -28.32 7.05 -27.19
N ILE A 235 -27.40 7.77 -26.55
CA ILE A 235 -26.41 7.17 -25.65
C ILE A 235 -27.06 6.62 -24.38
N LEU A 236 -27.92 7.41 -23.74
CA LEU A 236 -28.62 7.02 -22.51
C LEU A 236 -29.54 5.80 -22.72
N PRO A 237 -30.43 5.77 -23.73
CA PRO A 237 -31.30 4.61 -23.98
C PRO A 237 -30.53 3.36 -24.42
N ALA A 238 -29.48 3.50 -25.22
CA ALA A 238 -28.66 2.37 -25.63
C ALA A 238 -27.93 1.74 -24.44
N LEU A 239 -27.38 2.56 -23.53
CA LEU A 239 -26.77 2.06 -22.29
C LEU A 239 -27.79 1.36 -21.39
N ALA A 240 -29.01 1.89 -21.28
CA ALA A 240 -30.09 1.25 -20.52
C ALA A 240 -30.51 -0.11 -21.12
N PHE A 241 -30.59 -0.20 -22.45
CA PHE A 241 -30.91 -1.45 -23.13
C PHE A 241 -29.81 -2.51 -22.96
N ILE A 242 -28.54 -2.11 -23.09
CA ILE A 242 -27.40 -3.01 -22.89
C ILE A 242 -27.32 -3.50 -21.44
N SER A 243 -27.59 -2.63 -20.47
CA SER A 243 -27.59 -3.03 -19.05
C SER A 243 -28.72 -4.02 -18.75
N GLU A 244 -29.90 -3.85 -19.34
CA GLU A 244 -31.02 -4.80 -19.19
C GLU A 244 -30.69 -6.18 -19.79
N LEU A 245 -30.06 -6.21 -20.98
CA LEU A 245 -29.60 -7.46 -21.60
C LEU A 245 -28.53 -8.16 -20.77
N LEU A 246 -27.57 -7.42 -20.24
CA LEU A 246 -26.54 -7.94 -19.34
C LEU A 246 -27.15 -8.50 -18.06
N GLN A 247 -28.10 -7.79 -17.46
CA GLN A 247 -28.82 -8.23 -16.27
C GLN A 247 -29.56 -9.55 -16.54
N ARG A 248 -30.24 -9.66 -17.69
CA ARG A 248 -30.99 -10.86 -18.09
C ARG A 248 -30.07 -12.04 -18.41
N ALA A 249 -28.94 -11.81 -19.07
CA ALA A 249 -27.94 -12.83 -19.32
C ALA A 249 -27.33 -13.34 -18.00
N TRP A 250 -27.06 -12.42 -17.06
CA TRP A 250 -26.56 -12.76 -15.73
C TRP A 250 -27.55 -13.61 -14.93
N THR A 251 -28.83 -13.25 -14.90
CA THR A 251 -29.85 -14.04 -14.20
C THR A 251 -29.99 -15.45 -14.79
N ASN A 252 -29.98 -15.57 -16.11
CA ASN A 252 -30.06 -16.88 -16.79
C ASN A 252 -28.84 -17.78 -16.48
N LEU A 253 -27.64 -17.19 -16.42
CA LEU A 253 -26.42 -17.91 -15.99
C LEU A 253 -26.52 -18.35 -14.54
N GLN A 254 -27.00 -17.47 -13.66
CA GLN A 254 -27.16 -17.77 -12.23
C GLN A 254 -28.21 -18.88 -11.99
N GLU A 255 -29.30 -18.91 -12.75
CA GLU A 255 -30.29 -19.99 -12.72
C GLU A 255 -29.71 -21.31 -13.25
N SER A 256 -28.96 -21.26 -14.36
CA SER A 256 -28.31 -22.44 -14.94
C SER A 256 -27.25 -23.05 -14.01
N CYS A 257 -26.56 -22.24 -13.21
CA CYS A 257 -25.63 -22.75 -12.21
C CYS A 257 -26.32 -23.36 -10.97
N LYS A 258 -27.52 -22.91 -10.63
CA LYS A 258 -28.29 -23.44 -9.49
C LYS A 258 -29.02 -24.75 -9.80
N SER A 259 -29.33 -25.03 -11.07
CA SER A 259 -30.01 -26.26 -11.49
C SER A 259 -29.09 -27.48 -11.65
N VAL A 260 -27.77 -27.29 -11.50
CA VAL A 260 -26.73 -28.34 -11.66
C VAL A 260 -26.18 -28.84 -10.31
N THR A 261 -26.68 -28.34 -9.18
CA THR A 261 -26.44 -28.83 -7.81
C THR A 261 -27.70 -29.36 -7.19
#